data_AF-A0A3A5VE96-F1
#
_entry.id   AF-A0A3A5VE96-F1
#
_cell.length_a   1.000
_cell.length_b   1.000
_cell.length_c   1.000
_cell.angle_alpha   90.00
_cell.angle_beta   90.00
_cell.angle_gamma   90.00
#
_symmetry.space_group_name_H-M   'P 1'
#
loop_
_entity.id
_entity.type
_entity.pdbx_description
1 polymer ?
#
loop_
_entity_poly.entity_id
_entity_poly.type
_entity_poly.pdbx_seq_one_letter_code
_entity_poly.pdbx_strand_id
1 'polypeptide(L)'
;MKIAIFPSGLSFGNTLQCSLSFLKHSEDWLCWLITTEKTHSISKKIGEKEGRIRVIPLDDLKKAILNIDNNVEFQYLIGPGTREIQLTCISTLFNNSLTPTFWFIEENISKKNNNRFLRSYSDSRIDLIPIDEDQVHFILPIEDINFIQSKGIKWDIKSNRFTFKVTFPPNASLLGKKKIRKFQDQVIQDFQDSKNRFGAHGVVGSHEPIPNTWPVQSLDRFKKDGFRGGREQ
;
A
#
# COMPACT_ATOMS: atom_id res chain seq x y z
N MET A 1 -15.62 -23.77 -1.10
CA MET A 1 -14.52 -22.90 -1.60
C MET A 1 -14.91 -21.45 -1.36
N LYS A 2 -13.94 -20.61 -0.97
CA LYS A 2 -14.16 -19.18 -0.71
C LYS A 2 -13.35 -18.34 -1.67
N ILE A 3 -13.94 -17.27 -2.20
CA ILE A 3 -13.25 -16.31 -3.05
C ILE A 3 -13.17 -14.97 -2.35
N ALA A 4 -11.94 -14.54 -2.06
CA ALA A 4 -11.65 -13.21 -1.56
C ALA A 4 -11.31 -12.27 -2.72
N ILE A 5 -12.12 -11.24 -2.90
CA ILE A 5 -11.97 -10.20 -3.93
C ILE A 5 -11.24 -9.01 -3.32
N PHE A 6 -10.13 -8.63 -3.94
CA PHE A 6 -9.26 -7.52 -3.55
C PHE A 6 -9.16 -6.52 -4.69
N PRO A 7 -9.88 -5.40 -4.62
CA PRO A 7 -9.58 -4.27 -5.48
C PRO A 7 -8.13 -3.83 -5.28
N SER A 8 -7.37 -3.75 -6.37
CA SER A 8 -5.95 -3.41 -6.33
C SER A 8 -5.77 -1.91 -6.56
N GLY A 9 -5.13 -1.25 -5.60
CA GLY A 9 -4.66 0.13 -5.74
C GLY A 9 -3.13 0.19 -5.84
N LEU A 10 -2.58 1.41 -5.91
CA LEU A 10 -1.13 1.62 -5.98
C LEU A 10 -0.38 1.14 -4.72
N SER A 11 -1.07 0.99 -3.59
CA SER A 11 -0.52 0.38 -2.39
C SER A 11 -0.49 -1.16 -2.48
N PHE A 12 0.26 -1.68 -3.46
CA PHE A 12 0.38 -3.12 -3.72
C PHE A 12 0.90 -3.92 -2.52
N GLY A 13 1.71 -3.30 -1.65
CA GLY A 13 2.19 -3.95 -0.43
C GLY A 13 1.03 -4.35 0.49
N ASN A 14 0.00 -3.51 0.62
CA ASN A 14 -1.20 -3.86 1.39
C ASN A 14 -2.02 -4.94 0.67
N THR A 15 -2.18 -4.85 -0.65
CA THR A 15 -2.88 -5.88 -1.44
C THR A 15 -2.23 -7.25 -1.28
N LEU A 16 -0.90 -7.32 -1.43
CA LEU A 16 -0.10 -8.54 -1.25
C LEU A 16 -0.22 -9.07 0.18
N GLN A 17 -0.11 -8.19 1.18
CA GLN A 17 -0.23 -8.58 2.58
C GLN A 17 -1.58 -9.23 2.87
N CYS A 18 -2.66 -8.61 2.40
CA CYS A 18 -4.00 -9.13 2.63
C CYS A 18 -4.20 -10.47 1.93
N SER A 19 -3.86 -10.58 0.64
CA SER A 19 -4.05 -11.83 -0.11
C SER A 19 -3.29 -12.99 0.51
N LEU A 20 -2.00 -12.81 0.84
CA LEU A 20 -1.22 -13.87 1.48
C LEU A 20 -1.72 -14.22 2.89
N SER A 21 -2.27 -13.26 3.63
CA SER A 21 -2.85 -13.54 4.95
C SER A 21 -4.11 -14.42 4.86
N PHE A 22 -4.99 -14.17 3.88
CA PHE A 22 -6.14 -15.04 3.62
C PHE A 22 -5.70 -16.46 3.22
N LEU A 23 -4.73 -16.57 2.31
CA LEU A 23 -4.24 -17.86 1.82
C LEU A 23 -3.49 -18.67 2.87
N LYS A 24 -2.86 -18.00 3.85
CA LYS A 24 -2.25 -18.65 5.02
C LYS A 24 -3.30 -19.09 6.04
N HIS A 25 -4.41 -18.37 6.15
CA HIS A 25 -5.46 -18.67 7.12
C HIS A 25 -6.21 -19.96 6.81
N SER A 26 -6.44 -20.28 5.53
CA SER A 26 -7.04 -21.56 5.12
C SER A 26 -6.72 -21.90 3.66
N GLU A 27 -6.68 -23.20 3.35
CA GLU A 27 -6.43 -23.71 2.00
C GLU A 27 -7.65 -23.56 1.07
N ASP A 28 -8.85 -23.33 1.61
CA ASP A 28 -10.10 -23.18 0.86
C ASP A 28 -10.25 -21.83 0.15
N TRP A 29 -9.27 -20.94 0.34
CA TRP A 29 -9.26 -19.59 -0.20
C TRP A 29 -8.63 -19.52 -1.58
N LEU A 30 -9.34 -18.85 -2.48
CA LEU A 30 -8.81 -18.32 -3.73
C LEU A 30 -8.89 -16.79 -3.66
N CYS A 31 -7.81 -16.10 -4.01
CA CYS A 31 -7.77 -14.65 -4.00
C CYS A 31 -7.88 -14.09 -5.42
N TRP A 32 -8.76 -13.11 -5.62
CA TRP A 32 -8.95 -12.40 -6.87
C TRP A 32 -8.48 -10.97 -6.73
N LEU A 33 -7.38 -10.61 -7.39
CA LEU A 33 -6.91 -9.24 -7.46
C LEU A 33 -7.60 -8.55 -8.63
N ILE A 34 -8.44 -7.56 -8.34
CA ILE A 34 -9.16 -6.79 -9.36
C ILE A 34 -8.34 -5.57 -9.72
N THR A 35 -7.87 -5.52 -10.97
CA THR A 35 -6.85 -4.58 -11.39
C THR A 35 -7.35 -3.56 -12.38
N THR A 36 -6.75 -2.38 -12.33
CA THR A 36 -6.78 -1.39 -13.41
C THR A 36 -5.54 -1.53 -14.29
N GLU A 37 -5.52 -0.86 -15.44
CA GLU A 37 -4.33 -0.78 -16.31
C GLU A 37 -3.04 -0.44 -15.53
N LYS A 38 -3.12 0.53 -14.60
CA LYS A 38 -1.98 0.97 -13.78
C LYS A 38 -1.46 -0.07 -12.80
N THR A 39 -2.30 -1.00 -12.36
CA THR A 39 -1.97 -1.96 -11.28
C THR A 39 -1.83 -3.40 -11.79
N HIS A 40 -2.18 -3.63 -13.07
CA HIS A 40 -2.23 -4.97 -13.65
C HIS A 40 -0.87 -5.66 -13.68
N SER A 41 0.19 -4.98 -14.13
CA SER A 41 1.54 -5.56 -14.25
C SER A 41 2.10 -6.03 -12.90
N ILE A 42 2.01 -5.18 -11.87
CA ILE A 42 2.45 -5.52 -10.50
C ILE A 42 1.60 -6.66 -9.93
N SER A 43 0.27 -6.59 -10.11
CA SER A 43 -0.62 -7.63 -9.59
C SER A 43 -0.38 -8.98 -10.30
N LYS A 44 -0.02 -8.97 -11.59
CA LYS A 44 0.36 -10.18 -12.33
C LYS A 44 1.57 -10.87 -11.69
N LYS A 45 2.61 -10.12 -11.33
CA LYS A 45 3.76 -10.65 -10.59
C LYS A 45 3.37 -11.25 -9.24
N ILE A 46 2.37 -10.67 -8.55
CA ILE A 46 1.81 -11.27 -7.32
C ILE A 46 1.17 -12.63 -7.63
N GLY A 47 0.36 -12.72 -8.70
CA GLY A 47 -0.27 -13.97 -9.14
C GLY A 47 0.72 -15.06 -9.57
N GLU A 48 1.82 -14.69 -10.24
CA GLU A 48 2.88 -15.62 -10.64
C GLU A 48 3.58 -16.29 -9.46
N LYS A 49 3.61 -15.62 -8.30
CA LYS A 49 4.25 -16.14 -7.08
C LYS A 49 3.39 -17.17 -6.34
N GLU A 50 2.07 -17.11 -6.49
CA GLU A 50 1.12 -17.92 -5.72
C GLU A 50 -0.07 -18.31 -6.59
N GLY A 51 -0.16 -19.59 -6.97
CA GLY A 51 -1.14 -20.09 -7.91
C GLY A 51 -2.60 -19.96 -7.46
N ARG A 52 -2.84 -19.70 -6.17
CA ARG A 52 -4.18 -19.40 -5.63
C ARG A 52 -4.56 -17.92 -5.74
N ILE A 53 -3.72 -17.09 -6.35
CA ILE A 53 -4.03 -15.70 -6.67
C ILE A 53 -4.33 -15.59 -8.17
N ARG A 54 -5.58 -15.24 -8.50
CA ARG A 54 -5.99 -14.88 -9.85
C ARG A 54 -6.01 -13.36 -10.00
N VAL A 55 -5.52 -12.88 -11.14
CA VAL A 55 -5.46 -11.46 -11.47
C VAL A 55 -6.46 -11.19 -12.57
N ILE A 56 -7.43 -10.32 -12.28
CA ILE A 56 -8.60 -10.09 -13.13
C ILE A 56 -8.69 -8.59 -13.44
N PRO A 57 -8.62 -8.18 -14.71
CA PRO A 57 -8.95 -6.81 -15.10
C PRO A 57 -10.35 -6.44 -14.63
N LEU A 58 -10.55 -5.20 -14.18
CA LEU A 58 -11.84 -4.74 -13.66
C LEU A 58 -12.99 -5.00 -14.65
N ASP A 59 -12.75 -4.77 -15.93
CA ASP A 59 -13.74 -4.95 -17.00
C ASP A 59 -14.11 -6.43 -17.22
N ASP A 60 -13.23 -7.35 -16.82
CA ASP A 60 -13.45 -8.79 -16.93
C ASP A 60 -14.10 -9.40 -15.68
N LEU A 61 -14.27 -8.63 -14.59
CA LEU A 61 -14.82 -9.14 -13.33
C LEU A 61 -16.19 -9.80 -13.52
N LYS A 62 -17.08 -9.17 -14.30
CA LYS A 62 -18.41 -9.73 -14.58
C LYS A 62 -18.30 -11.10 -15.27
N LYS A 63 -17.43 -11.22 -16.27
CA LYS A 63 -17.22 -12.48 -16.99
C LYS A 63 -16.63 -13.54 -16.07
N ALA A 64 -15.70 -13.17 -15.20
CA ALA A 64 -15.13 -14.08 -14.22
C ALA A 64 -16.19 -14.63 -13.24
N ILE A 65 -17.09 -13.77 -12.76
CA ILE A 65 -18.20 -14.15 -11.89
C ILE A 65 -19.15 -15.14 -12.59
N LEU A 66 -19.51 -14.89 -13.85
CA LEU A 66 -20.43 -15.74 -14.60
C LEU A 66 -19.87 -17.14 -14.91
N ASN A 67 -18.55 -17.33 -14.83
CA ASN A 67 -17.87 -18.59 -15.10
C ASN A 67 -17.63 -19.44 -13.84
N ILE A 68 -18.20 -19.06 -12.71
CA ILE A 68 -18.01 -19.74 -11.42
C ILE A 68 -19.15 -20.69 -11.09
N ASP A 69 -18.84 -21.77 -10.38
CA ASP A 69 -19.83 -22.67 -9.82
C ASP A 69 -20.70 -21.97 -8.77
N ASN A 70 -21.99 -22.35 -8.69
CA ASN A 70 -22.96 -21.71 -7.79
C ASN A 70 -22.67 -21.89 -6.28
N ASN A 71 -21.73 -22.76 -5.89
CA ASN A 71 -21.43 -23.09 -4.48
C ASN A 71 -20.20 -22.35 -3.92
N VAL A 72 -19.98 -21.11 -4.35
CA VAL A 72 -18.86 -20.28 -3.89
C VAL A 72 -19.33 -19.18 -2.94
N GLU A 73 -18.63 -19.06 -1.81
CA GLU A 73 -18.82 -17.93 -0.89
C GLU A 73 -17.90 -16.76 -1.29
N PHE A 74 -18.51 -15.61 -1.55
CA PHE A 74 -17.78 -14.38 -1.87
C PHE A 74 -17.44 -13.58 -0.63
N GLN A 75 -16.24 -13.03 -0.65
CA GLN A 75 -15.63 -12.32 0.46
C GLN A 75 -14.97 -11.09 -0.18
N TYR A 76 -15.17 -9.91 0.38
CA TYR A 76 -14.78 -8.66 -0.27
C TYR A 76 -13.98 -7.77 0.66
N LEU A 77 -12.77 -7.39 0.24
CA LEU A 77 -11.94 -6.46 1.00
C LEU A 77 -12.28 -5.01 0.66
N ILE A 78 -12.82 -4.30 1.66
CA ILE A 78 -12.91 -2.85 1.69
C ILE A 78 -11.55 -2.31 2.14
N GLY A 79 -10.79 -1.71 1.23
CA GLY A 79 -9.46 -1.20 1.56
C GLY A 79 -8.69 -0.67 0.36
N PRO A 80 -7.70 -1.40 -0.18
CA PRO A 80 -6.88 -0.91 -1.29
C PRO A 80 -7.72 -0.57 -2.53
N GLY A 81 -7.28 0.43 -3.30
CA GLY A 81 -7.98 0.88 -4.51
C GLY A 81 -8.68 2.23 -4.34
N THR A 82 -9.11 2.80 -5.45
CA THR A 82 -9.90 4.04 -5.44
C THR A 82 -11.33 3.72 -5.04
N ARG A 83 -12.06 4.73 -4.53
CA ARG A 83 -13.49 4.61 -4.24
C ARG A 83 -14.29 4.13 -5.46
N GLU A 84 -13.91 4.58 -6.64
CA GLU A 84 -14.53 4.19 -7.90
C GLU A 84 -14.37 2.68 -8.17
N ILE A 85 -13.14 2.15 -8.12
CA ILE A 85 -12.89 0.71 -8.31
C ILE A 85 -13.68 -0.10 -7.28
N GLN A 86 -13.67 0.35 -6.02
CA GLN A 86 -14.39 -0.31 -4.93
C GLN A 86 -15.90 -0.39 -5.24
N LEU A 87 -16.53 0.74 -5.58
CA LEU A 87 -17.96 0.79 -5.91
C LEU A 87 -18.30 -0.02 -7.17
N THR A 88 -17.46 0.00 -8.20
CA THR A 88 -17.69 -0.78 -9.44
C THR A 88 -17.65 -2.28 -9.16
N CYS A 89 -16.70 -2.76 -8.36
CA CYS A 89 -16.65 -4.17 -7.96
C CYS A 89 -17.88 -4.57 -7.16
N ILE A 90 -18.24 -3.77 -6.14
CA ILE A 90 -19.41 -4.02 -5.29
C ILE A 90 -20.70 -4.05 -6.12
N SER A 91 -20.88 -3.07 -7.01
CA SER A 91 -22.03 -3.00 -7.92
C SER A 91 -22.10 -4.23 -8.81
N THR A 92 -20.97 -4.69 -9.34
CA THR A 92 -20.93 -5.90 -10.16
C THR A 92 -21.33 -7.15 -9.37
N LEU A 93 -20.89 -7.29 -8.12
CA LEU A 93 -21.32 -8.40 -7.27
C LEU A 93 -22.84 -8.38 -7.01
N PHE A 94 -23.38 -7.24 -6.56
CA PHE A 94 -24.81 -7.13 -6.25
C PHE A 94 -25.71 -7.26 -7.48
N ASN A 95 -25.31 -6.73 -8.64
CA ASN A 95 -26.07 -6.87 -9.89
C ASN A 95 -26.12 -8.31 -10.41
N ASN A 96 -25.27 -9.21 -9.89
CA ASN A 96 -25.33 -10.65 -10.15
C ASN A 96 -25.87 -11.43 -8.94
N SER A 97 -26.62 -10.76 -8.05
CA SER A 97 -27.25 -11.35 -6.86
C SER A 97 -26.26 -11.99 -5.87
N LEU A 98 -25.00 -11.57 -5.88
CA LEU A 98 -23.98 -12.03 -4.94
C LEU A 98 -23.93 -11.11 -3.73
N THR A 99 -23.99 -11.69 -2.53
CA THR A 99 -23.88 -10.94 -1.26
C THR A 99 -22.57 -11.33 -0.57
N PRO A 100 -21.48 -10.56 -0.74
CA PRO A 100 -20.21 -10.91 -0.16
C PRO A 100 -20.19 -10.63 1.35
N THR A 101 -19.38 -11.39 2.09
CA THR A 101 -18.97 -10.97 3.44
C THR A 101 -17.89 -9.91 3.31
N PHE A 102 -18.10 -8.76 3.94
CA PHE A 102 -17.16 -7.65 3.89
C PHE A 102 -16.04 -7.81 4.94
N TRP A 103 -14.83 -7.46 4.51
CA TRP A 103 -13.62 -7.43 5.32
C TRP A 103 -12.97 -6.05 5.26
N PHE A 104 -12.30 -5.66 6.34
CA PHE A 104 -11.56 -4.41 6.42
C PHE A 104 -10.27 -4.60 7.22
N ILE A 105 -9.29 -3.74 6.95
CA ILE A 105 -8.05 -3.69 7.72
C ILE A 105 -8.33 -2.89 9.00
N GLU A 106 -8.18 -3.54 10.17
CA GLU A 106 -8.26 -2.88 11.47
C GLU A 106 -6.83 -2.70 12.03
N GLU A 107 -6.50 -1.46 12.42
CA GLU A 107 -5.24 -1.12 13.08
C GLU A 107 -5.54 -0.74 14.55
N ASN A 108 -4.99 -1.48 15.52
CA ASN A 108 -5.22 -1.15 16.92
C ASN A 108 -4.42 0.10 17.33
N ILE A 109 -5.12 1.23 17.49
CA ILE A 109 -4.55 2.55 17.81
C ILE A 109 -3.86 2.57 19.18
N SER A 110 -4.31 1.72 20.12
CA SER A 110 -3.87 1.75 21.53
C SER A 110 -2.52 1.08 21.79
N LYS A 111 -2.04 0.21 20.89
CA LYS A 111 -0.76 -0.49 21.02
C LYS A 111 0.05 -0.25 19.76
N LYS A 112 0.99 0.71 19.80
CA LYS A 112 1.98 1.03 18.74
C LYS A 112 2.23 -0.17 17.81
N ASN A 113 1.54 -0.20 16.67
CA ASN A 113 1.76 -1.08 15.52
C ASN A 113 1.83 -2.61 15.72
N ASN A 114 1.44 -3.19 16.86
CA ASN A 114 1.77 -4.61 17.06
C ASN A 114 0.79 -5.62 16.48
N ASN A 115 -0.50 -5.30 16.26
CA ASN A 115 -1.46 -6.26 15.71
C ASN A 115 -2.37 -5.59 14.67
N ARG A 116 -2.01 -5.65 13.38
CA ARG A 116 -2.93 -5.36 12.28
C ARG A 116 -3.63 -6.66 11.90
N PHE A 117 -4.95 -6.62 11.72
CA PHE A 117 -5.72 -7.79 11.33
C PHE A 117 -6.79 -7.40 10.32
N LEU A 118 -7.22 -8.37 9.54
CA LEU A 118 -8.43 -8.29 8.73
C LEU A 118 -9.59 -8.70 9.62
N ARG A 119 -10.61 -7.86 9.69
CA ARG A 119 -11.84 -8.15 10.42
C ARG A 119 -12.99 -8.26 9.44
N SER A 120 -13.80 -9.30 9.59
CA SER A 120 -15.05 -9.41 8.87
C SER A 120 -16.14 -8.63 9.59
N TYR A 121 -17.17 -8.23 8.86
CA TYR A 121 -18.38 -7.67 9.45
C TYR A 121 -19.11 -8.66 10.38
N SER A 122 -18.83 -9.97 10.26
CA SER A 122 -19.32 -11.05 11.11
C SER A 122 -18.39 -11.38 12.29
N ASP A 123 -17.51 -10.45 12.68
CA ASP A 123 -16.58 -10.57 13.81
C ASP A 123 -15.50 -11.67 13.71
N SER A 124 -15.27 -12.22 12.52
CA SER A 124 -14.09 -13.07 12.25
C SER A 124 -12.82 -12.23 12.11
N ARG A 125 -11.66 -12.81 12.44
CA ARG A 125 -10.36 -12.12 12.40
C ARG A 125 -9.29 -12.98 11.73
N ILE A 126 -8.46 -12.34 10.91
CA ILE A 126 -7.27 -12.93 10.30
C ILE A 126 -6.09 -12.01 10.59
N ASP A 127 -5.06 -12.53 11.26
CA ASP A 127 -3.83 -11.77 11.50
C ASP A 127 -3.12 -11.47 10.18
N LEU A 128 -2.72 -10.20 9.99
CA LEU A 128 -1.96 -9.82 8.82
C LEU A 128 -0.51 -10.27 8.96
N ILE A 129 -0.04 -11.05 8.00
CA ILE A 129 1.35 -11.53 7.99
C ILE A 129 2.31 -10.38 7.67
N PRO A 130 3.54 -10.37 8.20
CA PRO A 130 4.58 -9.48 7.71
C PRO A 130 4.96 -9.84 6.27
N ILE A 131 5.33 -8.83 5.48
CA ILE A 131 5.88 -9.00 4.14
C ILE A 131 7.34 -8.57 4.19
N ASP A 132 8.25 -9.44 3.79
CA ASP A 132 9.67 -9.15 3.78
C ASP A 132 10.07 -8.32 2.55
N GLU A 133 11.22 -7.64 2.64
CA GLU A 133 11.75 -6.78 1.58
C GLU A 133 11.92 -7.54 0.25
N ASP A 134 12.42 -8.79 0.30
CA ASP A 134 12.57 -9.63 -0.90
C ASP A 134 11.24 -9.91 -1.60
N GLN A 135 10.15 -10.06 -0.83
CA GLN A 135 8.83 -10.30 -1.39
C GLN A 135 8.28 -9.05 -2.08
N VAL A 136 8.58 -7.87 -1.54
CA VAL A 136 8.22 -6.57 -2.13
C VAL A 136 9.04 -6.32 -3.38
N HIS A 137 10.36 -6.53 -3.34
CA HIS A 137 11.25 -6.31 -4.49
C HIS A 137 10.90 -7.23 -5.66
N PHE A 138 10.51 -8.48 -5.39
CA PHE A 138 10.10 -9.42 -6.44
C PHE A 138 8.96 -8.86 -7.33
N ILE A 139 7.96 -8.22 -6.73
CA ILE A 139 6.78 -7.73 -7.45
C ILE A 139 6.97 -6.33 -8.06
N LEU A 140 8.06 -5.64 -7.72
CA LEU A 140 8.32 -4.31 -8.22
C LEU A 140 8.93 -4.34 -9.64
N PRO A 141 8.63 -3.34 -10.49
CA PRO A 141 9.41 -3.06 -11.68
C PRO A 141 10.86 -2.69 -11.35
N ILE A 142 11.79 -2.95 -12.28
CA ILE A 142 13.22 -2.69 -12.04
C ILE A 142 13.50 -1.19 -11.86
N GLU A 143 12.76 -0.34 -12.57
CA GLU A 143 12.81 1.11 -12.46
C GLU A 143 12.43 1.60 -11.06
N ASP A 144 11.48 0.93 -10.40
CA ASP A 144 11.05 1.28 -9.05
C ASP A 144 12.08 0.81 -8.01
N ILE A 145 12.72 -0.35 -8.23
CA ILE A 145 13.83 -0.82 -7.39
C ILE A 145 15.00 0.18 -7.48
N ASN A 146 15.37 0.59 -8.69
CA ASN A 146 16.43 1.58 -8.90
C ASN A 146 16.08 2.92 -8.23
N PHE A 147 14.81 3.35 -8.32
CA PHE A 147 14.34 4.54 -7.64
C PHE A 147 14.49 4.44 -6.12
N ILE A 148 14.03 3.34 -5.51
CA ILE A 148 14.15 3.06 -4.08
C ILE A 148 15.61 3.16 -3.63
N GLN A 149 16.51 2.49 -4.34
CA GLN A 149 17.95 2.51 -4.06
C GLN A 149 18.53 3.92 -4.16
N SER A 150 18.23 4.65 -5.25
CA SER A 150 18.76 5.99 -5.49
C SER A 150 18.33 7.02 -4.44
N LYS A 151 17.14 6.83 -3.85
CA LYS A 151 16.56 7.73 -2.85
C LYS A 151 16.76 7.26 -1.42
N GLY A 152 17.37 6.10 -1.21
CA GLY A 152 17.56 5.50 0.12
C GLY A 152 16.23 5.19 0.82
N ILE A 153 15.18 4.87 0.05
CA ILE A 153 13.89 4.47 0.58
C ILE A 153 14.04 3.05 1.14
N LYS A 154 13.41 2.77 2.29
CA LYS A 154 13.47 1.46 2.95
C LYS A 154 12.11 0.85 3.11
N TRP A 155 12.02 -0.47 3.05
CA TRP A 155 10.80 -1.19 3.43
C TRP A 155 10.76 -1.41 4.95
N ASP A 156 9.66 -1.01 5.61
CA ASP A 156 9.42 -1.33 7.01
C ASP A 156 8.43 -2.50 7.11
N ILE A 157 8.96 -3.67 7.45
CA ILE A 157 8.22 -4.93 7.59
C ILE A 157 7.09 -4.81 8.62
N LYS A 158 7.28 -4.04 9.70
CA LYS A 158 6.27 -3.94 10.78
C LYS A 158 5.06 -3.12 10.34
N SER A 159 5.30 -2.01 9.65
CA SER A 159 4.21 -1.14 9.17
C SER A 159 3.71 -1.52 7.78
N ASN A 160 4.42 -2.39 7.06
CA ASN A 160 4.14 -2.79 5.68
C ASN A 160 4.09 -1.57 4.74
N ARG A 161 5.05 -0.66 4.91
CA ARG A 161 5.14 0.62 4.19
C ARG A 161 6.58 0.94 3.84
N PHE A 162 6.77 1.69 2.76
CA PHE A 162 8.04 2.34 2.45
C PHE A 162 8.27 3.53 3.38
N THR A 163 9.50 3.68 3.85
CA THR A 163 9.97 4.80 4.66
C THR A 163 10.91 5.65 3.82
N PHE A 164 10.51 6.89 3.59
CA PHE A 164 11.34 7.92 2.98
C PHE A 164 11.92 8.78 4.11
N LYS A 165 13.24 8.71 4.33
CA LYS A 165 13.91 9.52 5.37
C LYS A 165 14.71 10.64 4.73
N VAL A 166 14.41 11.88 5.10
CA VAL A 166 15.20 13.04 4.68
C VAL A 166 16.62 12.91 5.23
N THR A 167 17.59 12.91 4.32
CA THR A 167 19.02 12.95 4.67
C THR A 167 19.54 14.34 4.37
N PHE A 168 19.86 15.11 5.42
CA PHE A 168 20.43 16.44 5.25
C PHE A 168 21.87 16.36 4.75
N PRO A 169 22.31 17.27 3.86
CA PRO A 169 23.69 17.30 3.44
C PRO A 169 24.61 17.63 4.64
N PRO A 170 25.86 17.14 4.67
CA PRO A 170 26.77 17.35 5.81
C PRO A 170 26.98 18.82 6.20
N ASN A 171 26.91 19.72 5.22
CA ASN A 171 27.03 21.16 5.40
C ASN A 171 25.67 21.89 5.43
N ALA A 172 24.58 21.20 5.80
CA ALA A 172 23.23 21.77 5.82
C ALA A 172 23.17 23.06 6.64
N SER A 173 23.87 23.12 7.78
CA SER A 173 23.89 24.30 8.65
C SER A 173 24.47 25.56 7.99
N LEU A 174 25.28 25.40 6.94
CA LEU A 174 25.95 26.48 6.20
C LEU A 174 25.19 26.92 4.95
N LEU A 175 24.05 26.30 4.65
CA LEU A 175 23.28 26.62 3.45
C LEU A 175 22.57 27.97 3.59
N GLY A 176 22.75 28.84 2.59
CA GLY A 176 21.94 30.05 2.45
C GLY A 176 20.48 29.72 2.07
N LYS A 177 19.56 30.63 2.38
CA LYS A 177 18.09 30.48 2.19
C LYS A 177 17.70 29.89 0.82
N LYS A 178 18.32 30.35 -0.27
CA LYS A 178 18.04 29.84 -1.64
C LYS A 178 18.41 28.37 -1.81
N LYS A 179 19.55 27.94 -1.26
CA LYS A 179 20.00 26.54 -1.33
C LYS A 179 19.13 25.64 -0.45
N ILE A 180 18.77 26.11 0.75
CA ILE A 180 17.79 25.43 1.62
C ILE A 180 16.48 25.18 0.86
N ARG A 181 15.93 26.23 0.24
CA ARG A 181 14.67 26.13 -0.50
C ARG A 181 14.75 25.08 -1.61
N LYS A 182 15.80 25.15 -2.44
CA LYS A 182 16.03 24.19 -3.53
C LYS A 182 16.15 22.75 -3.03
N PHE A 183 16.86 22.54 -1.92
CA PHE A 183 16.95 21.22 -1.29
C PHE A 183 15.57 20.72 -0.84
N GLN A 184 14.79 21.55 -0.15
CA GLN A 184 13.44 21.17 0.27
C GLN A 184 12.54 20.86 -0.93
N ASP A 185 12.59 21.68 -1.99
CA ASP A 185 11.83 21.44 -3.23
C ASP A 185 12.13 20.05 -3.80
N GLN A 186 13.42 19.69 -3.89
CA GLN A 186 13.82 18.38 -4.40
C GLN A 186 13.35 17.23 -3.51
N VAL A 187 13.54 17.35 -2.20
CA VAL A 187 13.14 16.30 -1.24
C VAL A 187 11.63 16.08 -1.24
N ILE A 188 10.86 17.18 -1.31
CA ILE A 188 9.39 17.11 -1.38
C ILE A 188 8.98 16.47 -2.70
N GLN A 189 9.58 16.85 -3.83
CA GLN A 189 9.30 16.24 -5.12
C GLN A 189 9.57 14.73 -5.10
N ASP A 190 10.74 14.31 -4.61
CA ASP A 190 11.12 12.91 -4.50
C ASP A 190 10.14 12.11 -3.63
N PHE A 191 9.63 12.73 -2.55
CA PHE A 191 8.63 12.12 -1.70
C PHE A 191 7.26 12.00 -2.37
N GLN A 192 6.80 13.03 -3.11
CA GLN A 192 5.56 12.93 -3.87
C GLN A 192 5.67 11.90 -4.99
N ASP A 193 6.81 11.83 -5.68
CA ASP A 193 7.08 10.80 -6.68
C ASP A 193 7.01 9.39 -6.08
N SER A 194 7.54 9.21 -4.86
CA SER A 194 7.42 7.96 -4.11
C SER A 194 5.95 7.60 -3.84
N LYS A 195 5.13 8.57 -3.42
CA LYS A 195 3.70 8.35 -3.17
C LYS A 195 2.92 8.06 -4.45
N ASN A 196 3.32 8.65 -5.58
CA ASN A 196 2.71 8.39 -6.87
C ASN A 196 3.02 6.97 -7.37
N ARG A 197 4.22 6.45 -7.09
CA ARG A 197 4.63 5.10 -7.45
C ARG A 197 4.01 4.03 -6.55
N PHE A 198 4.09 4.24 -5.22
CA PHE A 198 3.77 3.19 -4.23
C PHE A 198 2.46 3.42 -3.48
N GLY A 199 1.70 4.45 -3.89
CA GLY A 199 0.46 4.87 -3.27
C GLY A 199 0.66 5.75 -2.03
N ALA A 200 -0.24 6.71 -1.83
CA ALA A 200 -0.15 7.70 -0.75
C ALA A 200 -0.11 7.11 0.66
N HIS A 201 -0.72 5.94 0.87
CA HIS A 201 -0.72 5.20 2.14
C HIS A 201 0.38 4.14 2.23
N GLY A 202 1.08 3.88 1.11
CA GLY A 202 2.19 2.93 1.04
C GLY A 202 3.54 3.55 1.40
N VAL A 203 3.62 4.88 1.54
CA VAL A 203 4.87 5.60 1.85
C VAL A 203 4.68 6.52 3.06
N VAL A 204 5.64 6.50 3.99
CA VAL A 204 5.72 7.39 5.13
C VAL A 204 6.98 8.24 5.01
N GLY A 205 6.82 9.57 5.05
CA GLY A 205 7.91 10.52 5.09
C GLY A 205 8.35 10.82 6.52
N SER A 206 9.66 10.83 6.77
CA SER A 206 10.22 11.27 8.05
C SER A 206 11.46 12.13 7.87
N HIS A 207 11.74 13.00 8.84
CA HIS A 207 12.97 13.78 8.88
C HIS A 207 13.57 13.83 10.29
N GLU A 208 14.89 13.97 10.35
CA GLU A 208 15.61 14.31 11.58
C GLU A 208 15.36 15.78 11.98
N PRO A 209 15.71 16.20 13.21
CA PRO A 209 15.65 17.61 13.58
C PRO A 209 16.29 18.50 12.52
N ILE A 210 15.62 19.62 12.21
CA ILE A 210 16.12 20.57 11.24
C ILE A 210 17.34 21.28 11.84
N PRO A 211 18.40 21.55 11.05
CA PRO A 211 19.54 22.30 11.55
C PRO A 211 19.12 23.66 12.14
N ASN A 212 19.61 23.99 13.34
CA ASN A 212 19.18 25.18 14.09
C ASN A 212 19.46 26.52 13.38
N THR A 213 20.32 26.52 12.37
CA THR A 213 20.62 27.70 11.54
C THR A 213 19.60 27.94 10.44
N TRP A 214 18.68 26.99 10.20
CA TRP A 214 17.63 27.15 9.20
C TRP A 214 16.47 27.98 9.76
N PRO A 215 15.73 28.70 8.90
CA PRO A 215 14.53 29.40 9.33
C PRO A 215 13.51 28.41 9.94
N VAL A 216 12.83 28.81 11.02
CA VAL A 216 11.77 28.01 11.69
C VAL A 216 10.72 27.49 10.69
N GLN A 217 10.36 28.30 9.70
CA GLN A 217 9.41 27.98 8.63
C GLN A 217 9.82 26.78 7.77
N SER A 218 11.10 26.37 7.80
CA SER A 218 11.56 25.17 7.11
C SER A 218 10.89 23.90 7.68
N LEU A 219 10.55 23.88 8.98
CA LEU A 219 9.83 22.77 9.60
C LEU A 219 8.39 22.68 9.12
N ASP A 220 7.69 23.81 9.12
CA ASP A 220 6.29 23.88 8.68
C ASP A 220 6.12 23.37 7.26
N ARG A 221 7.13 23.58 6.42
CA ARG A 221 7.09 23.10 5.05
C ARG A 221 7.09 21.58 4.96
N PHE A 222 8.03 20.90 5.61
CA PHE A 222 8.04 19.44 5.61
C PHE A 222 6.77 18.86 6.22
N LYS A 223 6.24 19.47 7.29
CA LYS A 223 4.97 19.06 7.89
C LYS A 223 3.78 19.21 6.94
N LYS A 224 3.69 20.34 6.21
CA LYS A 224 2.64 20.59 5.20
C LYS A 224 2.64 19.54 4.09
N ASP A 225 3.81 19.07 3.70
CA ASP A 225 3.96 18.03 2.67
C ASP A 225 3.82 16.59 3.21
N GLY A 226 3.55 16.42 4.51
CA GLY A 226 3.20 15.15 5.12
C GLY A 226 4.36 14.38 5.77
N PHE A 227 5.53 15.01 5.93
CA PHE A 227 6.62 14.41 6.70
C PHE A 227 6.34 14.47 8.21
N ARG A 228 6.80 13.45 8.92
CA ARG A 228 6.71 13.34 10.39
C ARG A 228 8.11 13.45 11.02
N GLY A 229 8.16 13.78 12.31
CA GLY A 229 9.42 13.84 13.06
C GLY A 229 9.94 15.26 13.27
N GLY A 230 11.23 15.36 13.63
CA GLY A 230 11.95 16.59 14.00
C GLY A 230 11.26 17.43 15.07
N ARG A 231 11.63 17.25 16.34
CA ARG A 231 11.45 18.33 17.32
C ARG A 231 12.44 19.45 16.98
N GLU A 232 12.02 20.69 17.17
CA GLU A 232 12.96 21.82 17.21
C GLU A 232 14.03 21.51 18.28
N GLN A 233 15.30 21.69 17.92
CA GLN A 233 16.41 21.65 18.87
C GLN A 233 16.64 23.04 19.46
#